data_AF-I8QT10-F1
#
_entry.id   AF-I8QT10-F1
#
_cell.length_a   1.000
_cell.length_b   1.000
_cell.length_c   1.000
_cell.angle_alpha   90.00
_cell.angle_beta   90.00
_cell.angle_gamma   90.00
#
_symmetry.space_group_name_H-M   'P 1'
#
loop_
_entity.id
_entity.type
_entity.pdbx_description
1 polymer ?
#
loop_
_entity_poly.entity_id
_entity_poly.type
_entity_poly.pdbx_seq_one_letter_code
_entity_poly.pdbx_strand_id
1 'polypeptide(L)'
;MPIERPATSPERSPIPDQSGEPRVDRPSGPTERSRIESKLDALERRALSDDRPQPADRRTAVEPETRLSPLERRLAQLDGATLDDPAGDVGRDAAARKRDGPDGPERLGWKLTRIWRDSLPTADGRAFYEKSDVEMRTTAAEAGPAPGQYTADLHGNPSEFRVGRTRLDARQLSALIRADENWRGRPVRLVSCETGQGDDPIAQKVADELGVTVTAPTELAFNDGRGNVVTASMKENEYGRLVPTVPHDGTWVDFKPRNEGGKNA
;
A
#
# COMPACT_ATOMS: atom_id res chain seq x y z
N MET A 1 36.05 -38.41 -77.98
CA MET A 1 36.70 -38.54 -76.64
C MET A 1 35.65 -38.16 -75.59
N PRO A 2 35.61 -38.85 -74.42
CA PRO A 2 34.61 -39.92 -74.22
C PRO A 2 33.35 -39.49 -73.40
N ILE A 3 32.13 -39.97 -73.67
CA ILE A 3 31.37 -41.10 -73.02
C ILE A 3 31.56 -41.17 -71.48
N GLU A 4 30.56 -41.37 -70.57
CA GLU A 4 29.31 -42.19 -70.60
C GLU A 4 28.09 -41.65 -69.77
N ARG A 5 26.99 -42.43 -69.71
CA ARG A 5 25.87 -42.44 -68.71
C ARG A 5 25.77 -43.92 -68.17
N PRO A 6 24.75 -44.43 -67.42
CA PRO A 6 23.73 -43.84 -66.55
C PRO A 6 23.54 -44.56 -65.16
N ALA A 7 22.56 -44.07 -64.41
CA ALA A 7 21.74 -44.65 -63.31
C ALA A 7 21.88 -46.12 -62.79
N THR A 8 21.62 -46.28 -61.49
CA THR A 8 20.87 -47.41 -60.89
C THR A 8 19.83 -46.93 -59.86
N SER A 9 18.74 -47.68 -59.72
CA SER A 9 17.65 -47.58 -58.71
C SER A 9 17.39 -49.02 -58.21
N PRO A 10 16.72 -49.29 -57.06
CA PRO A 10 15.23 -49.25 -57.03
C PRO A 10 14.55 -48.97 -55.64
N GLU A 11 13.22 -48.76 -55.71
CA GLU A 11 12.12 -49.11 -54.75
C GLU A 11 12.29 -48.99 -53.21
N ARG A 12 11.31 -48.53 -52.41
CA ARG A 12 9.91 -49.01 -52.34
C ARG A 12 8.94 -48.01 -51.61
N SER A 13 7.66 -48.03 -51.98
CA SER A 13 6.51 -47.19 -51.51
C SER A 13 5.96 -47.57 -50.09
N PRO A 14 4.89 -46.97 -49.48
CA PRO A 14 3.90 -45.98 -49.99
C PRO A 14 3.39 -44.84 -49.03
N ILE A 15 2.39 -44.10 -49.53
CA ILE A 15 1.57 -42.94 -49.05
C ILE A 15 0.49 -43.42 -48.03
N PRO A 16 -0.02 -42.64 -47.01
CA PRO A 16 -0.92 -41.47 -47.26
C PRO A 16 -1.04 -40.29 -46.25
N ASP A 17 -1.49 -39.18 -46.84
CA ASP A 17 -2.50 -38.18 -46.39
C ASP A 17 -2.51 -37.68 -44.92
N GLN A 18 -2.30 -36.36 -44.74
CA GLN A 18 -3.20 -35.52 -43.93
C GLN A 18 -3.35 -34.10 -44.53
N SER A 19 -4.61 -33.68 -44.60
CA SER A 19 -5.14 -32.39 -45.04
C SER A 19 -4.98 -31.23 -44.03
N GLY A 20 -5.14 -30.00 -44.52
CA GLY A 20 -5.98 -29.00 -43.83
C GLY A 20 -5.38 -28.04 -42.77
N GLU A 21 -4.91 -26.88 -43.23
CA GLU A 21 -4.99 -25.57 -42.54
C GLU A 21 -4.26 -25.40 -41.16
N PRO A 22 -4.41 -24.28 -40.42
CA PRO A 22 -3.36 -23.25 -40.44
C PRO A 22 -2.72 -22.95 -39.07
N ARG A 23 -1.73 -22.04 -39.07
CA ARG A 23 -1.11 -21.47 -37.85
C ARG A 23 -2.17 -21.01 -36.85
N VAL A 24 -2.06 -21.48 -35.61
CA VAL A 24 -2.78 -20.92 -34.45
C VAL A 24 -1.82 -20.10 -33.59
N ASP A 25 -2.32 -18.96 -33.12
CA ASP A 25 -1.54 -17.93 -32.47
C ASP A 25 -0.98 -18.27 -31.09
N ARG A 26 0.06 -17.52 -30.75
CA ARG A 26 0.66 -17.40 -29.41
C ARG A 26 -0.41 -16.91 -28.42
N PRO A 27 -0.57 -17.52 -27.23
CA PRO A 27 -1.54 -17.04 -26.26
C PRO A 27 -1.19 -15.63 -25.79
N SER A 28 -2.07 -14.67 -26.04
CA SER A 28 -1.99 -13.32 -25.49
C SER A 28 -2.14 -13.38 -23.97
N GLY A 29 -1.23 -12.72 -23.25
CA GLY A 29 -1.34 -12.57 -21.81
C GLY A 29 -2.57 -11.74 -21.40
N PRO A 30 -3.03 -11.85 -20.14
CA PRO A 30 -4.20 -11.10 -19.67
C PRO A 30 -3.99 -9.60 -19.80
N THR A 31 -4.97 -8.90 -20.39
CA THR A 31 -4.96 -7.45 -20.62
C THR A 31 -5.14 -6.66 -19.31
N GLU A 32 -4.78 -5.37 -19.31
CA GLU A 32 -4.80 -4.52 -18.10
C GLU A 32 -6.13 -4.57 -17.31
N ARG A 33 -7.28 -4.68 -18.01
CA ARG A 33 -8.61 -4.83 -17.38
C ARG A 33 -8.72 -6.09 -16.50
N SER A 34 -8.21 -7.22 -16.98
CA SER A 34 -8.26 -8.50 -16.25
C SER A 34 -7.46 -8.46 -14.94
N ARG A 35 -6.37 -7.67 -14.86
CA ARG A 35 -5.63 -7.45 -13.61
C ARG A 35 -6.42 -6.62 -12.61
N ILE A 36 -7.15 -5.61 -13.06
CA ILE A 36 -7.98 -4.75 -12.19
C ILE A 36 -9.19 -5.54 -11.67
N GLU A 37 -9.85 -6.31 -12.54
CA GLU A 37 -10.94 -7.22 -12.16
C GLU A 37 -10.46 -8.25 -11.13
N SER A 38 -9.26 -8.83 -11.31
CA SER A 38 -8.68 -9.77 -10.35
C SER A 38 -8.39 -9.14 -8.97
N LYS A 39 -7.97 -7.86 -8.91
CA LYS A 39 -7.78 -7.12 -7.65
C LYS A 39 -9.11 -6.89 -6.91
N LEU A 40 -10.20 -6.67 -7.63
CA LEU A 40 -11.54 -6.50 -7.04
C LEU A 40 -12.15 -7.84 -6.59
N ASP A 41 -11.96 -8.91 -7.38
CA ASP A 41 -12.45 -10.26 -7.07
C ASP A 41 -11.85 -10.83 -5.77
N ALA A 42 -10.59 -10.49 -5.46
CA ALA A 42 -9.92 -10.89 -4.22
C ALA A 42 -10.53 -10.23 -2.96
N LEU A 43 -10.99 -8.97 -3.09
CA LEU A 43 -11.75 -8.26 -2.05
C LEU A 43 -13.19 -8.81 -1.90
N GLU A 44 -13.77 -9.31 -3.00
CA GLU A 44 -15.17 -9.74 -3.06
C GLU A 44 -15.39 -11.17 -2.50
N ARG A 45 -14.52 -12.13 -2.86
CA ARG A 45 -14.66 -13.54 -2.41
C ARG A 45 -14.49 -13.74 -0.90
N ARG A 46 -13.86 -12.80 -0.19
CA ARG A 46 -13.72 -12.83 1.28
C ARG A 46 -14.96 -12.31 2.02
N ALA A 47 -15.92 -11.70 1.33
CA ALA A 47 -17.09 -11.06 1.93
C ALA A 47 -18.37 -11.94 1.96
N LEU A 48 -18.35 -13.12 1.33
CA LEU A 48 -19.55 -13.94 1.07
C LEU A 48 -19.67 -15.21 1.93
N SER A 49 -18.79 -15.41 2.92
CA SER A 49 -18.68 -16.70 3.64
C SER A 49 -19.21 -16.71 5.07
N ASP A 50 -19.82 -15.65 5.58
CA ASP A 50 -20.27 -15.58 6.98
C ASP A 50 -21.58 -14.78 7.13
N ASP A 51 -22.72 -15.47 6.94
CA ASP A 51 -24.04 -14.93 7.28
C ASP A 51 -24.94 -16.03 7.87
N ARG A 52 -25.17 -15.92 9.19
CA ARG A 52 -26.28 -16.58 9.91
C ARG A 52 -26.82 -15.60 10.95
N PRO A 53 -28.10 -15.19 10.85
CA PRO A 53 -28.65 -14.19 11.78
C PRO A 53 -29.13 -14.82 13.10
N GLN A 54 -28.89 -14.12 14.20
CA GLN A 54 -29.69 -14.23 15.43
C GLN A 54 -30.09 -12.83 15.96
N PRO A 55 -31.20 -12.73 16.71
CA PRO A 55 -31.99 -11.50 16.74
C PRO A 55 -31.54 -10.47 17.79
N ALA A 56 -31.96 -9.23 17.57
CA ALA A 56 -31.59 -8.07 18.37
C ALA A 56 -32.27 -8.04 19.76
N ASP A 57 -31.58 -7.43 20.72
CA ASP A 57 -32.21 -6.83 21.89
C ASP A 57 -31.74 -5.38 22.10
N ARG A 58 -32.43 -4.64 22.97
CA ARG A 58 -32.76 -3.22 22.78
C ARG A 58 -32.23 -2.33 23.91
N ARG A 59 -31.97 -1.05 23.57
CA ARG A 59 -31.57 0.09 24.46
C ARG A 59 -30.04 0.14 24.71
N THR A 60 -29.39 1.30 24.86
CA THR A 60 -29.87 2.68 25.09
C THR A 60 -28.96 3.70 24.39
N ALA A 61 -29.42 4.95 24.19
CA ALA A 61 -28.67 5.98 23.47
C ALA A 61 -27.55 6.64 24.31
N VAL A 62 -26.42 6.94 23.66
CA VAL A 62 -25.39 7.90 24.09
C VAL A 62 -24.98 8.73 22.86
N GLU A 63 -24.54 9.96 23.10
CA GLU A 63 -24.16 11.02 22.14
C GLU A 63 -23.06 10.62 21.13
N PRO A 64 -22.85 11.38 20.03
CA PRO A 64 -22.20 10.84 18.83
C PRO A 64 -20.67 10.79 18.93
N GLU A 65 -20.13 9.64 19.30
CA GLU A 65 -18.77 9.29 18.90
C GLU A 65 -18.67 9.20 17.37
N THR A 66 -17.51 9.59 16.84
CA THR A 66 -17.21 9.71 15.41
C THR A 66 -17.56 8.41 14.68
N ARG A 67 -18.70 8.40 13.96
CA ARG A 67 -19.15 7.19 13.25
C ARG A 67 -18.22 6.93 12.07
N LEU A 68 -17.26 6.01 12.28
CA LEU A 68 -16.44 5.41 11.24
C LEU A 68 -17.27 5.20 9.96
N SER A 69 -16.74 5.65 8.84
CA SER A 69 -17.31 5.46 7.51
C SER A 69 -17.51 3.98 7.18
N PRO A 70 -18.34 3.64 6.17
CA PRO A 70 -18.47 2.25 5.72
C PRO A 70 -17.13 1.62 5.30
N LEU A 71 -16.18 2.42 4.79
CA LEU A 71 -14.84 1.96 4.40
C LEU A 71 -13.97 1.66 5.62
N GLU A 72 -13.89 2.59 6.59
CA GLU A 72 -13.15 2.38 7.85
C GLU A 72 -13.69 1.18 8.63
N ARG A 73 -15.02 0.98 8.65
CA ARG A 73 -15.63 -0.22 9.24
C ARG A 73 -15.22 -1.48 8.49
N ARG A 74 -15.09 -1.44 7.16
CA ARG A 74 -14.70 -2.61 6.35
C ARG A 74 -13.22 -2.94 6.50
N LEU A 75 -12.33 -1.93 6.58
CA LEU A 75 -10.93 -2.12 6.98
C LEU A 75 -10.85 -2.70 8.40
N ALA A 76 -11.52 -2.07 9.38
CA ALA A 76 -11.53 -2.54 10.76
C ALA A 76 -12.15 -3.95 10.92
N GLN A 77 -13.10 -4.36 10.07
CA GLN A 77 -13.63 -5.73 10.04
C GLN A 77 -12.62 -6.74 9.46
N LEU A 78 -11.81 -6.33 8.47
CA LEU A 78 -10.73 -7.18 7.94
C LEU A 78 -9.61 -7.40 8.99
N ASP A 79 -9.47 -6.48 9.94
CA ASP A 79 -8.54 -6.55 11.08
C ASP A 79 -9.13 -7.26 12.33
N GLY A 80 -10.42 -7.05 12.59
CA GLY A 80 -11.13 -7.46 13.82
C GLY A 80 -11.36 -8.96 13.98
N ALA A 81 -11.03 -9.78 12.98
CA ALA A 81 -11.19 -11.23 12.99
C ALA A 81 -10.22 -11.98 13.95
N THR A 82 -9.46 -11.26 14.79
CA THR A 82 -8.64 -11.81 15.87
C THR A 82 -8.72 -10.93 17.12
N LEU A 83 -9.66 -11.29 18.00
CA LEU A 83 -9.88 -10.66 19.30
C LEU A 83 -8.61 -10.61 20.15
N ASP A 84 -8.33 -9.47 20.78
CA ASP A 84 -7.87 -9.39 22.17
C ASP A 84 -7.89 -7.94 22.72
N ASP A 85 -7.86 -7.83 24.05
CA ASP A 85 -8.23 -6.66 24.88
C ASP A 85 -7.47 -5.33 24.59
N PRO A 86 -8.17 -4.22 24.27
CA PRO A 86 -7.55 -2.91 24.02
C PRO A 86 -6.96 -2.24 25.28
N ALA A 87 -7.37 -2.62 26.49
CA ALA A 87 -6.82 -2.03 27.72
C ALA A 87 -5.34 -2.44 27.98
N GLY A 88 -4.91 -3.57 27.40
CA GLY A 88 -3.57 -4.11 27.58
C GLY A 88 -2.46 -3.48 26.72
N ASP A 89 -2.79 -2.64 25.73
CA ASP A 89 -1.80 -2.08 24.78
C ASP A 89 -1.33 -0.67 25.21
N VAL A 90 -2.26 0.20 25.61
CA VAL A 90 -1.97 1.56 26.16
C VAL A 90 -0.98 1.54 27.32
N GLY A 91 -1.06 0.54 28.20
CA GLY A 91 -0.10 0.37 29.30
C GLY A 91 1.30 -0.08 28.85
N ARG A 92 1.41 -0.80 27.72
CA ARG A 92 2.69 -1.23 27.14
C ARG A 92 3.36 -0.10 26.36
N ASP A 93 2.60 0.72 25.65
CA ASP A 93 3.13 1.89 24.94
C ASP A 93 3.65 2.97 25.91
N ALA A 94 2.94 3.21 27.03
CA ALA A 94 3.43 4.08 28.09
C ALA A 94 4.75 3.58 28.73
N ALA A 95 4.93 2.25 28.82
CA ALA A 95 6.17 1.64 29.31
C ALA A 95 7.30 1.64 28.27
N ALA A 96 6.98 1.60 26.97
CA ALA A 96 7.94 1.77 25.88
C ALA A 96 8.48 3.21 25.85
N ARG A 97 7.58 4.21 25.89
CA ARG A 97 7.91 5.65 25.93
C ARG A 97 8.86 6.05 27.06
N LYS A 98 8.92 5.28 28.17
CA LYS A 98 9.86 5.51 29.29
C LYS A 98 11.26 4.93 29.08
N ARG A 99 11.50 4.10 28.06
CA ARG A 99 12.80 3.46 27.80
C ARG A 99 13.67 4.25 26.82
N ASP A 100 13.06 5.11 26.03
CA ASP A 100 13.71 5.86 24.96
C ASP A 100 14.05 7.27 25.47
N GLY A 101 15.31 7.47 25.89
CA GLY A 101 15.82 8.74 26.43
C GLY A 101 16.05 9.81 25.35
N PRO A 102 16.25 11.10 25.73
CA PRO A 102 16.03 12.22 24.81
C PRO A 102 17.17 12.59 23.85
N ASP A 103 18.45 12.27 24.16
CA ASP A 103 19.59 12.86 23.43
C ASP A 103 20.61 11.80 22.92
N GLY A 104 20.69 11.66 21.59
CA GLY A 104 21.60 10.75 20.88
C GLY A 104 20.90 10.13 19.65
N PRO A 105 21.64 9.60 18.65
CA PRO A 105 21.02 9.01 17.46
C PRO A 105 20.13 7.85 17.88
N GLU A 106 18.81 7.99 17.66
CA GLU A 106 17.80 7.05 18.14
C GLU A 106 18.13 5.62 17.73
N ARG A 107 18.57 4.81 18.70
CA ARG A 107 18.62 3.37 18.54
C ARG A 107 17.17 2.89 18.46
N LEU A 108 16.70 2.65 17.24
CA LEU A 108 15.38 2.08 16.97
C LEU A 108 15.09 0.95 17.96
N GLY A 109 14.04 1.10 18.77
CA GLY A 109 13.56 0.03 19.64
C GLY A 109 13.31 -1.25 18.85
N TRP A 110 13.38 -2.41 19.49
CA TRP A 110 13.36 -3.73 18.81
C TRP A 110 12.20 -3.90 17.79
N LYS A 111 11.04 -3.29 18.07
CA LYS A 111 9.85 -3.28 17.20
C LYS A 111 10.13 -2.51 15.90
N LEU A 112 10.68 -1.30 16.00
CA LEU A 112 11.07 -0.47 14.85
C LEU A 112 12.26 -1.06 14.10
N THR A 113 13.27 -1.60 14.81
CA THR A 113 14.38 -2.33 14.18
C THR A 113 13.89 -3.50 13.33
N ARG A 114 12.88 -4.26 13.80
CA ARG A 114 12.25 -5.33 13.01
C ARG A 114 11.52 -4.79 11.78
N ILE A 115 10.74 -3.72 11.93
CA ILE A 115 10.02 -3.08 10.81
C ILE A 115 11.01 -2.58 9.75
N TRP A 116 12.03 -1.83 10.15
CA TRP A 116 13.09 -1.34 9.27
C TRP A 116 13.77 -2.49 8.52
N ARG A 117 14.17 -3.56 9.21
CA ARG A 117 14.82 -4.73 8.59
C ARG A 117 13.91 -5.50 7.62
N ASP A 118 12.62 -5.57 7.91
CA ASP A 118 11.65 -6.37 7.15
C ASP A 118 10.98 -5.58 5.99
N SER A 119 11.17 -4.26 5.97
CA SER A 119 10.76 -3.32 4.91
C SER A 119 11.50 -3.54 3.56
N LEU A 120 11.05 -2.86 2.51
CA LEU A 120 11.62 -2.96 1.16
C LEU A 120 12.06 -1.59 0.63
N PRO A 121 13.16 -1.48 -0.15
CA PRO A 121 13.45 -0.24 -0.87
C PRO A 121 12.40 0.02 -1.98
N THR A 122 12.12 1.29 -2.25
CA THR A 122 11.43 1.75 -3.47
C THR A 122 12.42 2.51 -4.36
N ALA A 123 11.99 3.02 -5.52
CA ALA A 123 12.87 3.75 -6.43
C ALA A 123 13.59 4.96 -5.77
N ASP A 124 12.91 5.66 -4.86
CA ASP A 124 13.41 6.87 -4.19
C ASP A 124 13.42 6.80 -2.65
N GLY A 125 13.00 5.69 -2.05
CA GLY A 125 12.90 5.54 -0.59
C GLY A 125 12.59 4.12 -0.13
N ARG A 126 11.53 3.93 0.66
CA ARG A 126 11.24 2.67 1.37
C ARG A 126 9.75 2.44 1.60
N ALA A 127 9.35 1.18 1.52
CA ALA A 127 8.00 0.69 1.78
C ALA A 127 7.96 -0.14 3.08
N PHE A 128 7.09 0.26 4.02
CA PHE A 128 6.97 -0.32 5.36
C PHE A 128 5.70 -1.17 5.50
N TYR A 129 5.55 -2.17 4.63
CA TYR A 129 4.46 -3.15 4.71
C TYR A 129 4.90 -4.43 5.45
N GLU A 130 3.97 -5.10 6.14
CA GLU A 130 4.25 -6.40 6.76
C GLU A 130 4.53 -7.45 5.68
N LYS A 131 5.40 -8.43 5.95
CA LYS A 131 5.81 -9.45 4.96
C LYS A 131 4.64 -10.24 4.32
N SER A 132 3.55 -10.41 5.05
CA SER A 132 2.29 -11.04 4.62
C SER A 132 1.49 -10.19 3.63
N ASP A 133 1.71 -8.87 3.60
CA ASP A 133 1.05 -7.93 2.70
C ASP A 133 1.76 -7.90 1.34
N VAL A 134 1.61 -9.02 0.60
CA VAL A 134 2.30 -9.25 -0.67
C VAL A 134 1.83 -8.27 -1.75
N GLU A 135 0.56 -7.88 -1.75
CA GLU A 135 -0.02 -7.00 -2.77
C GLU A 135 0.47 -5.56 -2.65
N MET A 136 0.50 -4.99 -1.43
CA MET A 136 1.05 -3.66 -1.24
C MET A 136 2.56 -3.64 -1.46
N ARG A 137 3.30 -4.67 -0.99
CA ARG A 137 4.75 -4.80 -1.25
C ARG A 137 5.10 -4.88 -2.74
N THR A 138 4.25 -5.53 -3.54
CA THR A 138 4.41 -5.58 -5.00
C THR A 138 4.10 -4.21 -5.62
N THR A 139 3.00 -3.59 -5.23
CA THR A 139 2.54 -2.30 -5.77
C THR A 139 3.51 -1.16 -5.45
N ALA A 140 4.12 -1.17 -4.26
CA ALA A 140 5.13 -0.20 -3.82
C ALA A 140 6.46 -0.30 -4.59
N ALA A 141 6.82 -1.51 -5.04
CA ALA A 141 7.99 -1.72 -5.90
C ALA A 141 7.75 -1.24 -7.35
N GLU A 142 6.48 -1.17 -7.77
CA GLU A 142 6.05 -0.62 -9.07
C GLU A 142 5.81 0.90 -9.02
N ALA A 143 5.87 1.54 -7.85
CA ALA A 143 5.61 2.96 -7.70
C ALA A 143 6.71 3.82 -8.34
N GLY A 144 6.30 4.75 -9.21
CA GLY A 144 7.21 5.63 -9.92
C GLY A 144 8.01 6.55 -8.99
N PRO A 145 9.23 6.93 -9.41
CA PRO A 145 10.10 7.82 -8.65
C PRO A 145 9.43 9.17 -8.36
N ALA A 146 9.89 9.83 -7.30
CA ALA A 146 9.59 11.24 -7.01
C ALA A 146 10.93 11.99 -6.94
N PRO A 147 11.44 12.48 -8.09
CA PRO A 147 12.78 13.05 -8.16
C PRO A 147 12.99 14.16 -7.12
N GLY A 148 14.01 13.98 -6.27
CA GLY A 148 14.36 14.91 -5.20
C GLY A 148 13.63 14.69 -3.87
N GLN A 149 12.59 13.84 -3.81
CA GLN A 149 11.89 13.46 -2.58
C GLN A 149 12.27 12.05 -2.13
N TYR A 150 12.17 11.76 -0.84
CA TYR A 150 12.21 10.40 -0.30
C TYR A 150 10.78 9.85 -0.22
N THR A 151 10.50 8.69 -0.81
CA THR A 151 9.17 8.06 -0.71
C THR A 151 9.09 7.16 0.52
N ALA A 152 8.15 7.42 1.42
CA ALA A 152 7.74 6.48 2.46
C ALA A 152 6.35 5.92 2.10
N ASP A 153 6.27 4.61 1.91
CA ASP A 153 5.09 3.91 1.37
C ASP A 153 4.56 2.90 2.40
N LEU A 154 3.36 3.12 2.95
CA LEU A 154 2.80 2.34 4.06
C LEU A 154 1.31 2.60 4.27
N HIS A 155 0.62 1.69 4.99
CA HIS A 155 -0.75 1.95 5.43
C HIS A 155 -0.80 3.15 6.39
N GLY A 156 -1.84 3.94 6.26
CA GLY A 156 -2.11 5.09 7.12
C GLY A 156 -3.56 5.55 7.01
N ASN A 157 -3.88 6.54 7.83
CA ASN A 157 -5.12 7.30 7.88
C ASN A 157 -4.77 8.71 8.42
N PRO A 158 -5.72 9.63 8.64
CA PRO A 158 -5.41 10.99 9.12
C PRO A 158 -4.67 11.08 10.46
N SER A 159 -4.68 10.01 11.27
CA SER A 159 -4.28 10.01 12.69
C SER A 159 -3.14 9.05 13.05
N GLU A 160 -2.90 7.98 12.29
CA GLU A 160 -1.85 6.98 12.55
C GLU A 160 -1.35 6.29 11.26
N PHE A 161 -0.14 5.72 11.33
CA PHE A 161 0.38 4.78 10.32
C PHE A 161 0.32 3.33 10.83
N ARG A 162 0.46 2.35 9.93
CA ARG A 162 0.37 0.94 10.28
C ARG A 162 1.28 0.01 9.50
N VAL A 163 1.89 -0.94 10.21
CA VAL A 163 2.68 -2.06 9.67
C VAL A 163 2.15 -3.37 10.26
N GLY A 164 1.29 -4.06 9.54
CA GLY A 164 0.57 -5.24 10.05
C GLY A 164 -0.29 -4.87 11.25
N ARG A 165 -0.11 -5.55 12.39
CA ARG A 165 -0.75 -5.16 13.68
C ARG A 165 -0.09 -4.00 14.41
N THR A 166 1.03 -3.45 13.91
CA THR A 166 1.74 -2.36 14.58
C THR A 166 1.24 -1.00 14.13
N ARG A 167 0.57 -0.29 15.02
CA ARG A 167 0.37 1.16 14.91
C ARG A 167 1.70 1.89 15.08
N LEU A 168 1.88 2.98 14.32
CA LEU A 168 3.02 3.88 14.40
C LEU A 168 2.53 5.33 14.46
N ASP A 169 3.11 6.12 15.37
CA ASP A 169 2.95 7.57 15.39
C ASP A 169 3.97 8.29 14.47
N ALA A 170 3.82 9.61 14.34
CA ALA A 170 4.69 10.44 13.50
C ALA A 170 6.17 10.37 13.91
N ARG A 171 6.46 10.30 15.22
CA ARG A 171 7.82 10.20 15.75
C ARG A 171 8.45 8.86 15.37
N GLN A 172 7.69 7.77 15.47
CA GLN A 172 8.12 6.43 15.11
C GLN A 172 8.36 6.25 13.60
N LEU A 173 7.50 6.80 12.74
CA LEU A 173 7.76 6.83 11.29
C LEU A 173 8.99 7.70 10.98
N SER A 174 9.12 8.86 11.62
CA SER A 174 10.27 9.75 11.43
C SER A 174 11.58 9.07 11.82
N ALA A 175 11.62 8.33 12.92
CA ALA A 175 12.78 7.52 13.31
C ALA A 175 13.12 6.44 12.26
N LEU A 176 12.13 5.76 11.68
CA LEU A 176 12.33 4.78 10.59
C LEU A 176 12.92 5.43 9.32
N ILE A 177 12.51 6.66 9.00
CA ILE A 177 13.02 7.44 7.85
C ILE A 177 14.45 7.93 8.13
N ARG A 178 14.72 8.50 9.32
CA ARG A 178 16.07 8.94 9.74
C ARG A 178 17.09 7.77 9.74
N ALA A 179 16.63 6.55 9.96
CA ALA A 179 17.46 5.33 9.92
C ALA A 179 17.79 4.83 8.50
N ASP A 180 17.26 5.45 7.44
CA ASP A 180 17.66 5.16 6.06
C ASP A 180 18.68 6.19 5.55
N GLU A 181 19.92 5.75 5.31
CA GLU A 181 21.00 6.58 4.77
C GLU A 181 20.68 7.18 3.37
N ASN A 182 19.69 6.64 2.65
CA ASN A 182 19.19 7.19 1.41
C ASN A 182 18.24 8.38 1.59
N TRP A 183 17.72 8.64 2.80
CA TRP A 183 16.85 9.80 3.06
C TRP A 183 17.59 11.12 2.82
N ARG A 184 18.78 11.28 3.43
CA ARG A 184 19.69 12.43 3.24
C ARG A 184 19.05 13.81 3.49
N GLY A 185 18.05 13.90 4.38
CA GLY A 185 17.36 15.17 4.66
C GLY A 185 16.48 15.69 3.52
N ARG A 186 16.12 14.85 2.54
CA ARG A 186 15.23 15.22 1.43
C ARG A 186 13.79 15.43 1.93
N PRO A 187 12.98 16.28 1.26
CA PRO A 187 11.53 16.30 1.45
C PRO A 187 10.93 14.90 1.31
N VAL A 188 9.85 14.60 2.02
CA VAL A 188 9.25 13.25 2.04
C VAL A 188 7.93 13.24 1.27
N ARG A 189 7.69 12.21 0.47
CA ARG A 189 6.38 11.86 -0.08
C ARG A 189 5.80 10.70 0.72
N LEU A 190 4.63 10.89 1.33
CA LEU A 190 3.88 9.81 1.98
C LEU A 190 2.94 9.16 0.97
N VAL A 191 3.27 7.95 0.51
CA VAL A 191 2.32 7.11 -0.22
C VAL A 191 1.52 6.34 0.83
N SER A 192 0.53 7.04 1.41
CA SER A 192 -0.19 6.57 2.59
C SER A 192 -1.55 7.27 2.70
N CYS A 193 -2.63 6.51 2.55
CA CYS A 193 -4.00 7.02 2.42
C CYS A 193 -4.38 8.06 3.46
N GLU A 194 -5.00 9.16 3.02
CA GLU A 194 -5.67 10.16 3.87
C GLU A 194 -4.77 10.85 4.92
N THR A 195 -3.45 10.61 4.90
CA THR A 195 -2.52 11.12 5.92
C THR A 195 -2.33 12.63 5.90
N GLY A 196 -2.79 13.32 4.84
CA GLY A 196 -2.90 14.77 4.71
C GLY A 196 -4.34 15.33 4.88
N GLN A 197 -5.31 14.53 5.31
CA GLN A 197 -6.71 14.94 5.45
C GLN A 197 -7.02 15.60 6.82
N GLY A 198 -7.88 16.62 6.83
CA GLY A 198 -8.35 17.29 8.06
C GLY A 198 -7.43 18.41 8.57
N ASP A 199 -7.76 18.95 9.75
CA ASP A 199 -7.13 20.18 10.29
C ASP A 199 -5.81 19.96 11.05
N ASP A 200 -5.59 18.76 11.61
CA ASP A 200 -4.33 18.38 12.29
C ASP A 200 -3.80 17.01 11.81
N PRO A 201 -3.53 16.88 10.50
CA PRO A 201 -3.17 15.62 9.86
C PRO A 201 -1.83 15.07 10.36
N ILE A 202 -1.70 13.74 10.42
CA ILE A 202 -0.44 13.10 10.83
C ILE A 202 0.75 13.49 9.94
N ALA A 203 0.55 13.79 8.65
CA ALA A 203 1.61 14.29 7.77
C ALA A 203 2.27 15.58 8.29
N GLN A 204 1.51 16.50 8.90
CA GLN A 204 2.07 17.71 9.50
C GLN A 204 2.99 17.38 10.69
N LYS A 205 2.60 16.39 11.51
CA LYS A 205 3.41 15.93 12.65
C LYS A 205 4.71 15.26 12.19
N VAL A 206 4.70 14.56 11.05
CA VAL A 206 5.92 14.01 10.41
C VAL A 206 6.80 15.13 9.87
N ALA A 207 6.22 16.21 9.31
CA ALA A 207 6.99 17.37 8.85
C ALA A 207 7.69 18.07 10.01
N ASP A 208 6.98 18.29 11.12
CA ASP A 208 7.51 18.87 12.35
C ASP A 208 8.65 18.03 12.93
N GLU A 209 8.47 16.70 13.02
CA GLU A 209 9.49 15.75 13.50
C GLU A 209 10.74 15.67 12.61
N LEU A 210 10.58 15.65 11.28
CA LEU A 210 11.73 15.52 10.36
C LEU A 210 12.42 16.86 10.05
N GLY A 211 11.75 18.00 10.31
CA GLY A 211 12.26 19.32 9.94
C GLY A 211 12.29 19.58 8.43
N VAL A 212 11.50 18.84 7.63
CA VAL A 212 11.45 18.93 6.16
C VAL A 212 10.00 18.98 5.66
N THR A 213 9.80 19.45 4.43
CA THR A 213 8.47 19.38 3.79
C THR A 213 8.03 17.92 3.61
N VAL A 214 6.76 17.64 3.93
CA VAL A 214 6.10 16.36 3.70
C VAL A 214 4.93 16.56 2.75
N THR A 215 4.95 15.89 1.59
CA THR A 215 3.84 15.84 0.64
C THR A 215 2.97 14.62 0.95
N ALA A 216 1.69 14.80 1.22
CA ALA A 216 0.77 13.72 1.60
C ALA A 216 -0.62 13.86 0.94
N PRO A 217 -1.37 12.75 0.74
CA PRO A 217 -2.65 12.76 0.06
C PRO A 217 -3.81 13.11 1.01
N THR A 218 -4.83 13.81 0.50
CA THR A 218 -6.08 14.06 1.23
C THR A 218 -7.04 12.87 1.19
N GLU A 219 -6.92 11.99 0.19
CA GLU A 219 -7.79 10.83 -0.01
C GLU A 219 -6.94 9.54 -0.06
N LEU A 220 -7.52 8.41 -0.48
CA LEU A 220 -6.76 7.19 -0.74
C LEU A 220 -5.64 7.45 -1.75
N ALA A 221 -4.46 6.86 -1.54
CA ALA A 221 -3.34 6.93 -2.47
C ALA A 221 -2.97 5.54 -2.99
N PHE A 222 -2.75 5.42 -4.29
CA PHE A 222 -2.45 4.14 -4.95
C PHE A 222 -1.69 4.35 -6.27
N ASN A 223 -1.06 3.28 -6.74
CA ASN A 223 -0.46 3.21 -8.07
C ASN A 223 -1.54 2.86 -9.10
N ASP A 224 -1.65 3.64 -10.20
CA ASP A 224 -2.61 3.42 -11.28
C ASP A 224 -2.33 2.17 -12.15
N GLY A 225 -1.27 1.42 -11.84
CA GLY A 225 -0.81 0.25 -12.60
C GLY A 225 0.15 0.60 -13.74
N ARG A 226 0.44 1.89 -13.95
CA ARG A 226 1.44 2.41 -14.90
C ARG A 226 2.62 3.07 -14.20
N GLY A 227 2.67 2.97 -12.86
CA GLY A 227 3.68 3.59 -12.01
C GLY A 227 3.30 4.98 -11.51
N ASN A 228 2.17 5.56 -11.94
CA ASN A 228 1.76 6.87 -11.44
C ASN A 228 1.10 6.70 -10.07
N VAL A 229 1.63 7.39 -9.06
CA VAL A 229 0.97 7.46 -7.75
C VAL A 229 -0.08 8.57 -7.82
N VAL A 230 -1.35 8.18 -7.71
CA VAL A 230 -2.52 9.06 -7.76
C VAL A 230 -3.24 9.05 -6.42
N THR A 231 -4.14 10.01 -6.21
CA THR A 231 -5.03 10.03 -5.05
C THR A 231 -6.46 10.36 -5.47
N ALA A 232 -7.43 9.63 -4.92
CA ALA A 232 -8.85 9.77 -5.26
C ALA A 232 -9.74 9.21 -4.14
N SER A 233 -10.94 9.78 -4.03
CA SER A 233 -12.03 9.19 -3.26
C SER A 233 -12.54 7.90 -3.93
N MET A 234 -13.36 7.13 -3.21
CA MET A 234 -14.08 5.98 -3.75
C MET A 234 -15.56 6.31 -3.96
N LYS A 235 -16.11 5.87 -5.09
CA LYS A 235 -17.54 5.91 -5.38
C LYS A 235 -18.08 4.53 -5.74
N GLU A 236 -19.35 4.31 -5.45
CA GLU A 236 -20.05 3.10 -5.89
C GLU A 236 -20.41 3.22 -7.39
N ASN A 237 -20.14 2.16 -8.16
CA ASN A 237 -20.54 2.08 -9.57
C ASN A 237 -21.94 1.47 -9.73
N GLU A 238 -22.44 1.39 -10.97
CA GLU A 238 -23.76 0.83 -11.30
C GLU A 238 -23.96 -0.64 -10.87
N TYR A 239 -22.87 -1.36 -10.55
CA TYR A 239 -22.88 -2.75 -10.08
C TYR A 239 -22.66 -2.89 -8.57
N GLY A 240 -22.75 -1.79 -7.80
CA GLY A 240 -22.56 -1.80 -6.35
C GLY A 240 -21.11 -1.96 -5.89
N ARG A 241 -20.13 -1.81 -6.78
CA ARG A 241 -18.70 -1.96 -6.45
C ARG A 241 -18.04 -0.61 -6.24
N LEU A 242 -17.23 -0.51 -5.18
CA LEU A 242 -16.39 0.66 -4.95
C LEU A 242 -15.28 0.73 -6.01
N VAL A 243 -15.20 1.88 -6.67
CA VAL A 243 -14.17 2.21 -7.66
C VAL A 243 -13.63 3.62 -7.40
N PRO A 244 -12.36 3.93 -7.73
CA PRO A 244 -11.84 5.28 -7.59
C PRO A 244 -12.66 6.29 -8.42
N THR A 245 -12.80 7.50 -7.89
CA THR A 245 -13.44 8.60 -8.62
C THR A 245 -12.57 8.99 -9.82
N VAL A 246 -13.23 9.22 -10.96
CA VAL A 246 -12.64 9.62 -12.24
C VAL A 246 -13.45 10.81 -12.79
N PRO A 247 -12.81 11.96 -13.10
CA PRO A 247 -11.39 12.28 -12.86
C PRO A 247 -11.04 12.18 -11.37
N HIS A 248 -9.78 11.87 -11.07
CA HIS A 248 -9.30 11.77 -9.69
C HIS A 248 -9.46 13.12 -8.98
N ASP A 249 -10.02 13.08 -7.78
CA ASP A 249 -10.49 14.22 -6.99
C ASP A 249 -9.71 14.43 -5.68
N GLY A 250 -8.83 13.49 -5.31
CA GLY A 250 -7.90 13.66 -4.22
C GLY A 250 -6.81 14.68 -4.56
N THR A 251 -6.22 15.28 -3.53
CA THR A 251 -5.14 16.27 -3.69
C THR A 251 -3.91 15.89 -2.89
N TRP A 252 -2.75 16.33 -3.37
CA TRP A 252 -1.49 16.25 -2.63
C TRP A 252 -1.24 17.60 -1.94
N VAL A 253 -0.96 17.58 -0.64
CA VAL A 253 -0.73 18.76 0.18
C VAL A 253 0.70 18.74 0.73
N ASP A 254 1.40 19.87 0.61
CA ASP A 254 2.74 20.08 1.15
C ASP A 254 2.68 20.69 2.56
N PHE A 255 2.97 19.86 3.56
CA PHE A 255 3.11 20.25 4.95
C PHE A 255 4.55 20.71 5.22
N LYS A 256 4.73 21.98 5.60
CA LYS A 256 6.03 22.53 6.01
C LYS A 256 6.20 22.37 7.53
N PRO A 257 7.42 22.13 8.05
CA PRO A 257 7.64 22.05 9.49
C PRO A 257 7.16 23.34 10.17
N ARG A 258 6.30 23.19 11.18
CA ARG A 258 5.96 24.25 12.12
C ARG A 258 7.16 24.41 13.05
N ASN A 259 7.90 25.51 12.91
CA ASN A 259 8.97 25.86 13.86
C ASN A 259 8.41 25.81 15.30
N GLU A 260 9.17 25.31 16.28
CA GLU A 260 8.87 25.47 17.71
C GLU A 260 9.02 26.94 18.18
N GLY A 261 8.29 27.85 17.57
CA GLY A 261 8.23 29.27 17.93
C GLY A 261 7.37 29.48 19.18
N GLY A 262 7.84 29.00 20.34
CA GLY A 262 7.02 28.95 21.55
C GLY A 262 7.76 28.82 22.88
N LYS A 263 9.07 29.11 22.95
CA LYS A 263 9.80 29.23 24.22
C LYS A 263 10.70 30.48 24.19
N ASN A 264 10.50 31.36 25.18
CA ASN A 264 11.21 32.62 25.46
C ASN A 264 10.82 33.84 24.60
N ALA A 265 9.78 34.54 25.05
CA ALA A 265 9.68 36.01 25.04
C ALA A 265 8.93 36.43 26.32
#